data_AF-A0A8H3C7U2-F1
#
_entry.id   AF-A0A8H3C7U2-F1
#
_cell.length_a   1.000
_cell.length_b   1.000
_cell.length_c   1.000
_cell.angle_alpha   90.00
_cell.angle_beta   90.00
_cell.angle_gamma   90.00
#
_symmetry.space_group_name_H-M   'P 1'
#
loop_
_entity.id
_entity.type
_entity.pdbx_description
1 polymer ?
#
loop_
_entity_poly.entity_id
_entity_poly.type
_entity_poly.pdbx_seq_one_letter_code
_entity_poly.pdbx_strand_id
1 'polypeptide(L)'
;TRIDIDRAIFKLELARKVKEGCQAEDINGLMFSTIGVSDGMTMSTEGMRYSLPSRDLIADSIKAVIMSFLWSIKYLQSITPPVPGCLMAALCHNRPTILVYGGTIQANIRHVDCPALGYKKGDTVNIADAFESFGAYKPGQISDEERFDVVRHACPGAGACGGMYTANTMSSVLEVLGMSLPYSASIPAVYKLTHGTTKCFDAEADFYPALERGEIKAGQVVIFRYRGPKGSPGMPEVSSTFVIICWGLLDQLWALALVDQPVQSQTVVSPAHPEGLLSVSCLLRQWRPFLKFPKGHVTPEAHLGGPIALVEDGDKITVDAHKRTIDWQVSDEVRAARQTAFASRGPRPFAVKRGVLFRYARDVAVSEFFIHGGKEKLIIFCSPQAQEHIATSAVS
;
A
#
# COMPACT_ATOMS: atom_id res chain seq x y z
N THR A 1 3.14 -19.54 24.92
CA THR A 1 3.35 -18.08 24.89
C THR A 1 3.30 -17.62 23.46
N ARG A 2 2.22 -16.92 23.07
CA ARG A 2 1.98 -16.43 21.72
C ARG A 2 2.68 -15.07 21.60
N ILE A 3 3.59 -14.91 20.65
CA ILE A 3 4.30 -13.64 20.42
C ILE A 3 3.52 -12.90 19.31
N ASP A 4 2.54 -12.10 19.70
CA ASP A 4 1.77 -11.26 18.78
C ASP A 4 2.52 -9.93 18.58
N ILE A 5 3.38 -9.86 17.57
CA ILE A 5 4.24 -8.68 17.31
C ILE A 5 3.55 -7.58 16.50
N ASP A 6 2.47 -7.84 15.78
CA ASP A 6 1.81 -6.81 14.95
C ASP A 6 0.35 -7.16 14.67
N ARG A 7 -0.50 -6.14 14.64
CA ARG A 7 -1.91 -6.21 14.22
C ARG A 7 -2.07 -6.45 12.72
N ALA A 8 -1.07 -6.10 11.90
CA ALA A 8 -1.07 -6.35 10.45
C ALA A 8 -0.71 -7.80 10.10
N ILE A 9 0.22 -8.39 10.83
CA ILE A 9 0.90 -9.64 10.42
C ILE A 9 0.07 -10.89 10.72
N PHE A 10 -0.83 -10.83 11.71
CA PHE A 10 -1.40 -12.06 12.26
C PHE A 10 -2.81 -12.38 11.76
N LYS A 11 -2.92 -13.39 10.88
CA LYS A 11 -4.20 -13.93 10.38
C LYS A 11 -4.22 -15.47 10.29
N LEU A 12 -3.87 -16.14 11.38
CA LEU A 12 -3.98 -17.61 11.50
C LEU A 12 -5.39 -18.12 11.16
N GLU A 13 -6.42 -17.32 11.46
CA GLU A 13 -7.80 -17.65 11.12
C GLU A 13 -8.04 -17.72 9.60
N LEU A 14 -7.46 -16.78 8.83
CA LEU A 14 -7.54 -16.82 7.37
C LEU A 14 -6.79 -18.04 6.81
N ALA A 15 -5.67 -18.43 7.42
CA ALA A 15 -4.92 -19.62 7.00
C ALA A 15 -5.73 -20.89 7.23
N ARG A 16 -6.47 -20.94 8.34
CA ARG A 16 -7.40 -22.02 8.64
C ARG A 16 -8.55 -22.07 7.62
N LYS A 17 -9.09 -20.92 7.21
CA LYS A 17 -10.12 -20.84 6.15
C LYS A 17 -9.61 -21.30 4.78
N VAL A 18 -8.39 -20.94 4.42
CA VAL A 18 -7.72 -21.45 3.22
C VAL A 18 -7.59 -22.98 3.28
N LYS A 19 -7.15 -23.52 4.43
CA LYS A 19 -7.05 -24.97 4.62
C LYS A 19 -8.41 -25.66 4.51
N GLU A 20 -9.46 -25.10 5.12
CA GLU A 20 -10.84 -25.60 4.97
C GLU A 20 -11.27 -25.63 3.50
N GLY A 21 -10.97 -24.56 2.74
CA GLY A 21 -11.26 -24.50 1.30
C GLY A 21 -10.51 -25.56 0.50
N CYS A 22 -9.23 -25.80 0.79
CA CYS A 22 -8.48 -26.90 0.18
C CYS A 22 -9.12 -28.26 0.48
N GLN A 23 -9.52 -28.51 1.73
CA GLN A 23 -10.14 -29.78 2.13
C GLN A 23 -11.49 -30.02 1.45
N ALA A 24 -12.27 -28.95 1.21
CA ALA A 24 -13.53 -29.04 0.48
C ALA A 24 -13.34 -29.48 -0.99
N GLU A 25 -12.18 -29.18 -1.58
CA GLU A 25 -11.78 -29.55 -2.94
C GLU A 25 -10.92 -30.83 -2.98
N ASP A 26 -10.93 -31.63 -1.90
CA ASP A 26 -10.11 -32.86 -1.75
C ASP A 26 -8.59 -32.63 -1.87
N ILE A 27 -8.13 -31.44 -1.48
CA ILE A 27 -6.71 -31.04 -1.43
C ILE A 27 -6.23 -31.04 0.03
N ASN A 28 -5.15 -31.77 0.31
CA ASN A 28 -4.52 -31.75 1.64
C ASN A 28 -3.80 -30.42 1.93
N GLY A 29 -4.42 -29.55 2.71
CA GLY A 29 -3.85 -28.26 3.13
C GLY A 29 -2.82 -28.39 4.26
N LEU A 30 -1.54 -28.20 3.94
CA LEU A 30 -0.45 -28.10 4.90
C LEU A 30 -0.14 -26.62 5.19
N MET A 31 -0.25 -26.24 6.47
CA MET A 31 0.07 -24.88 6.91
C MET A 31 1.50 -24.82 7.43
N PHE A 32 2.23 -23.79 7.01
CA PHE A 32 3.50 -23.39 7.62
C PHE A 32 3.50 -21.87 7.79
N SER A 33 4.48 -21.35 8.53
CA SER A 33 4.61 -19.91 8.78
C SER A 33 6.03 -19.47 8.49
N THR A 34 6.17 -18.21 8.08
CA THR A 34 7.45 -17.51 7.92
C THR A 34 7.47 -16.30 8.86
N ILE A 35 8.63 -15.67 8.99
CA ILE A 35 8.79 -14.46 9.80
C ILE A 35 8.09 -13.25 9.14
N GLY A 36 7.94 -12.18 9.91
CA GLY A 36 7.53 -10.86 9.42
C GLY A 36 8.05 -9.77 10.35
N VAL A 37 8.32 -8.58 9.82
CA VAL A 37 8.75 -7.41 10.58
C VAL A 37 7.69 -6.31 10.43
N SER A 38 7.36 -5.65 11.53
CA SER A 38 6.43 -4.52 11.51
C SER A 38 7.16 -3.23 11.15
N ASP A 39 6.92 -2.69 9.97
CA ASP A 39 7.42 -1.36 9.60
C ASP A 39 6.87 -0.29 10.54
N GLY A 40 5.59 -0.39 10.91
CA GLY A 40 4.93 0.54 11.82
C GLY A 40 5.59 0.62 13.20
N MET A 41 6.00 -0.50 13.78
CA MET A 41 6.68 -0.50 15.08
C MET A 41 8.17 -0.18 15.01
N THR A 42 8.85 -0.61 13.95
CA THR A 42 10.31 -0.46 13.85
C THR A 42 10.73 0.92 13.35
N MET A 43 9.78 1.72 12.86
CA MET A 43 10.09 3.03 12.28
C MET A 43 10.81 3.95 13.27
N SER A 44 11.83 4.64 12.75
CA SER A 44 12.69 5.54 13.53
C SER A 44 13.52 4.86 14.63
N THR A 45 13.69 3.52 14.57
CA THR A 45 14.57 2.75 15.46
C THR A 45 15.63 1.99 14.66
N GLU A 46 16.65 1.46 15.34
CA GLU A 46 17.63 0.53 14.74
C GLU A 46 16.96 -0.71 14.11
N GLY A 47 15.76 -1.08 14.57
CA GLY A 47 14.99 -2.20 14.03
C GLY A 47 14.62 -2.04 12.55
N MET A 48 14.46 -0.80 12.06
CA MET A 48 14.09 -0.53 10.66
C MET A 48 15.11 -1.09 9.66
N ARG A 49 16.37 -1.28 10.09
CA ARG A 49 17.43 -1.90 9.27
C ARG A 49 17.12 -3.35 8.88
N TYR A 50 16.21 -4.01 9.59
CA TYR A 50 15.77 -5.38 9.34
C TYR A 50 14.49 -5.47 8.49
N SER A 51 13.82 -4.35 8.20
CA SER A 51 12.58 -4.33 7.40
C SER A 51 12.82 -4.85 5.98
N LEU A 52 13.63 -4.15 5.18
CA LEU A 52 13.85 -4.55 3.78
C LEU A 52 14.49 -5.94 3.63
N PRO A 53 15.53 -6.33 4.42
CA PRO A 53 16.08 -7.68 4.36
C PRO A 53 15.07 -8.79 4.72
N SER A 54 14.01 -8.49 5.47
CA SER A 54 12.98 -9.47 5.79
C SER A 54 12.26 -9.97 4.54
N ARG A 55 12.13 -9.14 3.48
CA ARG A 55 11.57 -9.54 2.19
C ARG A 55 12.30 -10.75 1.60
N ASP A 56 13.63 -10.66 1.52
CA ASP A 56 14.49 -11.68 0.94
C ASP A 56 14.54 -12.93 1.84
N LEU A 57 14.56 -12.75 3.16
CA LEU A 57 14.45 -13.86 4.10
C LEU A 57 13.13 -14.62 3.98
N ILE A 58 12.02 -13.91 3.77
CA ILE A 58 10.70 -14.52 3.57
C ILE A 58 10.67 -15.29 2.26
N ALA A 59 11.23 -14.72 1.19
CA ALA A 59 11.35 -15.38 -0.10
C ALA A 59 12.18 -16.69 0.03
N ASP A 60 13.34 -16.61 0.65
CA ASP A 60 14.22 -17.76 0.92
C ASP A 60 13.53 -18.83 1.78
N SER A 61 12.79 -18.41 2.83
CA SER A 61 12.10 -19.32 3.75
C SER A 61 10.98 -20.09 3.06
N ILE A 62 10.13 -19.40 2.29
CA ILE A 62 9.06 -20.03 1.51
C ILE A 62 9.68 -20.97 0.47
N LYS A 63 10.68 -20.49 -0.28
CA LYS A 63 11.37 -21.31 -1.28
C LYS A 63 11.98 -22.56 -0.66
N ALA A 64 12.66 -22.46 0.48
CA ALA A 64 13.27 -23.60 1.16
C ALA A 64 12.25 -24.68 1.52
N VAL A 65 11.10 -24.27 2.09
CA VAL A 65 10.00 -25.20 2.43
C VAL A 65 9.42 -25.84 1.16
N ILE A 66 9.06 -25.04 0.15
CA ILE A 66 8.43 -25.57 -1.07
C ILE A 66 9.39 -26.50 -1.83
N MET A 67 10.67 -26.13 -1.91
CA MET A 67 11.69 -26.92 -2.60
C MET A 67 12.19 -28.12 -1.77
N SER A 68 11.98 -28.17 -0.45
CA SER A 68 12.26 -29.39 0.32
C SER A 68 11.14 -30.43 0.18
N PHE A 69 9.90 -29.98 0.02
CA PHE A 69 8.71 -30.84 -0.11
C PHE A 69 8.25 -31.01 -1.58
N LEU A 70 9.18 -30.91 -2.55
CA LEU A 70 8.98 -30.86 -4.01
C LEU A 70 7.90 -31.80 -4.58
N TRP A 71 7.70 -32.96 -3.95
CA TRP A 71 6.82 -34.04 -4.40
C TRP A 71 5.35 -33.87 -3.98
N SER A 72 5.07 -33.03 -2.98
CA SER A 72 3.74 -32.99 -2.32
C SER A 72 3.03 -31.65 -2.41
N ILE A 73 3.73 -30.54 -2.67
CA ILE A 73 3.12 -29.20 -2.68
C ILE A 73 2.90 -28.71 -4.12
N LYS A 74 1.66 -28.85 -4.61
CA LYS A 74 1.26 -28.42 -5.96
C LYS A 74 0.77 -26.96 -6.01
N TYR A 75 0.30 -26.44 -4.88
CA TYR A 75 -0.31 -25.11 -4.76
C TYR A 75 0.23 -24.38 -3.53
N LEU A 76 0.58 -23.11 -3.68
CA LEU A 76 0.89 -22.22 -2.56
C LEU A 76 -0.24 -21.20 -2.40
N GLN A 77 -0.74 -21.06 -1.17
CA GLN A 77 -1.60 -19.96 -0.77
C GLN A 77 -0.94 -19.21 0.39
N SER A 78 -0.63 -17.94 0.20
CA SER A 78 0.05 -17.11 1.20
C SER A 78 -0.86 -16.02 1.73
N ILE A 79 -0.80 -15.75 3.04
CA ILE A 79 -1.54 -14.68 3.72
C ILE A 79 -0.53 -13.63 4.17
N THR A 80 -0.68 -12.39 3.68
CA THR A 80 0.36 -11.36 3.80
C THR A 80 -0.06 -10.15 4.64
N PRO A 81 0.87 -9.64 5.45
CA PRO A 81 1.90 -8.68 5.03
C PRO A 81 3.29 -9.23 5.35
N PRO A 82 4.11 -9.58 4.34
CA PRO A 82 4.63 -8.63 3.35
C PRO A 82 4.59 -9.17 1.92
N VAL A 83 3.88 -8.43 1.08
CA VAL A 83 3.49 -8.80 -0.28
C VAL A 83 4.65 -9.16 -1.24
N PRO A 84 5.78 -8.44 -1.29
CA PRO A 84 6.81 -8.71 -2.30
C PRO A 84 7.62 -9.99 -2.07
N GLY A 85 7.89 -10.37 -0.81
CA GLY A 85 8.67 -11.58 -0.51
C GLY A 85 7.96 -12.87 -0.94
N CYS A 86 6.64 -12.92 -0.73
CA CYS A 86 5.81 -14.03 -1.18
C CYS A 86 5.72 -14.11 -2.70
N LEU A 87 5.60 -12.96 -3.37
CA LEU A 87 5.62 -12.90 -4.84
C LEU A 87 6.97 -13.38 -5.40
N MET A 88 8.09 -12.92 -4.83
CA MET A 88 9.43 -13.37 -5.24
C MET A 88 9.56 -14.90 -5.11
N ALA A 89 9.12 -15.48 -4.00
CA ALA A 89 9.12 -16.94 -3.83
C ALA A 89 8.26 -17.64 -4.90
N ALA A 90 7.04 -17.15 -5.13
CA ALA A 90 6.11 -17.69 -6.12
C ALA A 90 6.73 -17.74 -7.52
N LEU A 91 7.35 -16.64 -7.93
CA LEU A 91 8.03 -16.51 -9.21
C LEU A 91 9.27 -17.41 -9.29
N CYS A 92 10.06 -17.50 -8.21
CA CYS A 92 11.27 -18.32 -8.18
C CYS A 92 10.99 -19.82 -8.30
N HIS A 93 9.94 -20.34 -7.67
CA HIS A 93 9.62 -21.77 -7.75
C HIS A 93 8.69 -22.11 -8.92
N ASN A 94 8.05 -21.12 -9.54
CA ASN A 94 7.20 -21.23 -10.72
C ASN A 94 6.17 -22.38 -10.61
N ARG A 95 5.38 -22.37 -9.53
CA ARG A 95 4.28 -23.33 -9.29
C ARG A 95 2.96 -22.57 -9.13
N PRO A 96 1.81 -23.20 -9.44
CA PRO A 96 0.50 -22.59 -9.24
C PRO A 96 0.38 -21.97 -7.84
N THR A 97 0.17 -20.65 -7.78
CA THR A 97 0.18 -19.89 -6.53
C THR A 97 -0.90 -18.83 -6.57
N ILE A 98 -1.67 -18.72 -5.48
CA ILE A 98 -2.61 -17.63 -5.25
C ILE A 98 -2.15 -16.89 -4.00
N LEU A 99 -1.99 -15.58 -4.10
CA LEU A 99 -1.63 -14.73 -2.98
C LEU A 99 -2.91 -14.11 -2.40
N VAL A 100 -3.16 -14.35 -1.12
CA VAL A 100 -4.32 -13.84 -0.40
C VAL A 100 -3.87 -12.67 0.47
N TYR A 101 -4.39 -11.49 0.22
CA TYR A 101 -4.08 -10.35 1.05
C TYR A 101 -4.81 -10.44 2.39
N GLY A 102 -4.13 -10.07 3.48
CA GLY A 102 -4.76 -10.01 4.79
C GLY A 102 -5.89 -8.97 4.85
N GLY A 103 -5.81 -7.89 4.09
CA GLY A 103 -6.78 -6.81 4.13
C GLY A 103 -6.30 -5.63 4.95
N THR A 104 -6.91 -4.48 4.67
CA THR A 104 -6.57 -3.19 5.28
C THR A 104 -7.21 -3.02 6.66
N ILE A 105 -6.55 -2.30 7.57
CA ILE A 105 -7.11 -1.92 8.88
C ILE A 105 -8.23 -0.89 8.66
N GLN A 106 -9.30 -0.97 9.44
CA GLN A 106 -10.33 0.06 9.43
C GLN A 106 -9.80 1.34 10.08
N ALA A 107 -10.19 2.50 9.54
CA ALA A 107 -9.94 3.78 10.19
C ALA A 107 -10.76 3.91 11.47
N ASN A 108 -10.25 4.68 12.42
CA ASN A 108 -11.02 5.08 13.60
C ASN A 108 -11.26 6.59 13.57
N ILE A 109 -11.93 7.11 14.59
CA ILE A 109 -12.20 8.54 14.76
C ILE A 109 -11.38 9.14 15.91
N ARG A 110 -11.14 10.45 15.82
CA ARG A 110 -10.56 11.27 16.88
C ARG A 110 -11.61 11.63 17.92
N HIS A 111 -11.22 11.67 19.19
CA HIS A 111 -12.13 12.03 20.28
C HIS A 111 -11.91 13.45 20.80
N VAL A 112 -10.79 14.08 20.45
CA VAL A 112 -10.44 15.45 20.81
C VAL A 112 -10.17 16.30 19.57
N ASP A 113 -10.43 17.60 19.66
CA ASP A 113 -10.02 18.57 18.64
C ASP A 113 -8.50 18.73 18.64
N CYS A 114 -7.90 18.88 17.46
CA CYS A 114 -6.47 19.15 17.31
C CYS A 114 -6.23 20.27 16.29
N PRO A 115 -6.49 21.55 16.67
CA PRO A 115 -6.48 22.68 15.74
C PRO A 115 -5.11 22.90 15.09
N ALA A 116 -4.03 22.66 15.83
CA ALA A 116 -2.65 22.86 15.35
C ALA A 116 -2.31 21.92 14.17
N LEU A 117 -2.87 20.72 14.15
CA LEU A 117 -2.75 19.79 13.02
C LEU A 117 -3.89 19.96 11.99
N GLY A 118 -4.86 20.84 12.25
CA GLY A 118 -6.01 21.08 11.38
C GLY A 118 -7.06 19.98 11.42
N TYR A 119 -7.15 19.25 12.55
CA TYR A 119 -8.13 18.18 12.75
C TYR A 119 -9.14 18.54 13.82
N LYS A 120 -10.36 18.01 13.68
CA LYS A 120 -11.46 18.15 14.63
C LYS A 120 -11.87 16.80 15.20
N LYS A 121 -12.57 16.83 16.32
CA LYS A 121 -13.24 15.66 16.89
C LYS A 121 -14.20 15.07 15.85
N GLY A 122 -14.15 13.75 15.69
CA GLY A 122 -14.92 13.02 14.69
C GLY A 122 -14.18 12.82 13.36
N ASP A 123 -13.10 13.56 13.09
CA ASP A 123 -12.24 13.31 11.93
C ASP A 123 -11.57 11.93 12.07
N THR A 124 -11.17 11.36 10.93
CA THR A 124 -10.45 10.08 10.92
C THR A 124 -9.06 10.17 11.53
N VAL A 125 -8.61 9.04 12.04
CA VAL A 125 -7.25 8.83 12.54
C VAL A 125 -6.67 7.52 12.02
N ASN A 126 -5.39 7.57 11.66
CA ASN A 126 -4.59 6.45 11.18
C ASN A 126 -3.17 6.47 11.77
N ILE A 127 -2.35 5.48 11.39
CA ILE A 127 -0.97 5.35 11.91
C ILE A 127 -0.05 6.53 11.52
N ALA A 128 -0.24 7.17 10.36
CA ALA A 128 0.56 8.33 9.98
C ALA A 128 0.31 9.53 10.90
N ASP A 129 -0.94 9.72 11.33
CA ASP A 129 -1.27 10.74 12.32
C ASP A 129 -0.53 10.51 13.64
N ALA A 130 -0.31 9.25 14.05
CA ALA A 130 0.47 8.95 15.24
C ALA A 130 1.92 9.43 15.10
N PHE A 131 2.53 9.30 13.92
CA PHE A 131 3.89 9.81 13.67
C PHE A 131 3.92 11.34 13.60
N GLU A 132 2.95 11.96 12.93
CA GLU A 132 2.83 13.43 12.87
C GLU A 132 2.61 14.03 14.26
N SER A 133 1.82 13.37 15.12
CA SER A 133 1.54 13.84 16.48
C SER A 133 2.81 13.98 17.32
N PHE A 134 3.77 13.07 17.17
CA PHE A 134 5.05 13.19 17.87
C PHE A 134 5.88 14.37 17.34
N GLY A 135 5.86 14.59 16.03
CA GLY A 135 6.52 15.72 15.37
C GLY A 135 5.94 17.07 15.77
N ALA A 136 4.63 17.16 16.03
CA ALA A 136 3.96 18.37 16.50
C ALA A 136 4.07 18.57 18.03
N TYR A 137 4.15 17.47 18.80
CA TYR A 137 4.29 17.55 20.25
C TYR A 137 5.65 18.13 20.68
N LYS A 138 6.75 17.72 20.04
CA LYS A 138 8.11 18.19 20.37
C LYS A 138 8.31 19.71 20.30
N PRO A 139 7.83 20.43 19.27
CA PRO A 139 7.86 21.89 19.24
C PRO A 139 6.77 22.56 20.09
N GLY A 140 5.94 21.79 20.82
CA GLY A 140 4.88 22.32 21.67
C GLY A 140 3.63 22.76 20.94
N GLN A 141 3.38 22.26 19.71
CA GLN A 141 2.20 22.63 18.92
C GLN A 141 0.93 21.90 19.38
N ILE A 142 1.07 20.71 19.96
CA ILE A 142 -0.04 19.94 20.54
C ILE A 142 0.29 19.54 21.97
N SER A 143 -0.75 19.38 22.77
CA SER A 143 -0.71 18.85 24.13
C SER A 143 -0.46 17.34 24.16
N ASP A 144 -0.05 16.84 25.33
CA ASP A 144 0.14 15.40 25.51
C ASP A 144 -1.20 14.63 25.46
N GLU A 145 -2.31 15.28 25.84
CA GLU A 145 -3.66 14.73 25.72
C GLU A 145 -4.06 14.53 24.25
N GLU A 146 -3.88 15.55 23.41
CA GLU A 146 -4.11 15.46 21.96
C GLU A 146 -3.24 14.37 21.32
N ARG A 147 -1.96 14.28 21.70
CA ARG A 147 -1.05 13.23 21.22
C ARG A 147 -1.54 11.84 21.62
N PHE A 148 -1.94 11.66 22.88
CA PHE A 148 -2.38 10.36 23.37
C PHE A 148 -3.73 9.92 22.78
N ASP A 149 -4.63 10.85 22.46
CA ASP A 149 -5.86 10.54 21.74
C ASP A 149 -5.54 9.89 20.39
N VAL A 150 -4.65 10.52 19.61
CA VAL A 150 -4.23 10.00 18.31
C VAL A 150 -3.59 8.61 18.44
N VAL A 151 -2.64 8.45 19.36
CA VAL A 151 -1.92 7.18 19.53
C VAL A 151 -2.85 6.04 19.95
N ARG A 152 -3.84 6.30 20.81
CA ARG A 152 -4.77 5.26 21.29
C ARG A 152 -5.79 4.84 20.23
N HIS A 153 -6.15 5.75 19.32
CA HIS A 153 -7.23 5.50 18.37
C HIS A 153 -6.73 5.18 16.95
N ALA A 154 -5.46 5.44 16.60
CA ALA A 154 -4.89 5.22 15.27
C ALA A 154 -4.97 3.78 14.74
N CYS A 155 -4.97 2.77 15.61
CA CYS A 155 -4.97 1.36 15.22
C CYS A 155 -6.09 0.58 15.93
N PRO A 156 -7.36 0.65 15.46
CA PRO A 156 -8.50 0.10 16.19
C PRO A 156 -8.55 -1.45 16.18
N GLY A 157 -7.95 -2.10 15.18
CA GLY A 157 -8.08 -3.55 15.00
C GLY A 157 -6.97 -4.18 14.17
N ALA A 158 -7.22 -5.38 13.65
CA ALA A 158 -6.29 -6.09 12.78
C ALA A 158 -6.32 -5.54 11.34
N GLY A 159 -5.20 -5.66 10.63
CA GLY A 159 -5.06 -5.24 9.23
C GLY A 159 -3.80 -4.42 8.97
N ALA A 160 -3.40 -4.34 7.70
CA ALA A 160 -2.29 -3.49 7.30
C ALA A 160 -2.67 -2.00 7.31
N CYS A 161 -1.68 -1.11 7.22
CA CYS A 161 -1.90 0.34 7.27
C CYS A 161 -2.98 0.80 6.27
N GLY A 162 -3.92 1.64 6.73
CA GLY A 162 -5.13 2.04 5.99
C GLY A 162 -4.89 2.83 4.70
N GLY A 163 -3.80 3.61 4.63
CA GLY A 163 -3.47 4.43 3.46
C GLY A 163 -2.87 3.63 2.30
N MET A 164 -2.67 4.28 1.14
CA MET A 164 -1.97 3.73 -0.02
C MET A 164 -0.45 3.68 0.19
N TYR A 165 -0.04 2.99 1.25
CA TYR A 165 1.34 2.63 1.53
C TYR A 165 1.70 1.31 0.84
N THR A 166 2.91 0.82 1.07
CA THR A 166 3.46 -0.39 0.44
C THR A 166 2.51 -1.59 0.48
N ALA A 167 1.83 -1.86 1.60
CA ALA A 167 0.94 -3.03 1.72
C ALA A 167 -0.25 -2.97 0.76
N ASN A 168 -1.04 -1.89 0.80
CA ASN A 168 -2.21 -1.72 -0.08
C ASN A 168 -1.79 -1.54 -1.53
N THR A 169 -0.73 -0.76 -1.82
CA THR A 169 -0.21 -0.59 -3.18
C THR A 169 0.23 -1.92 -3.78
N MET A 170 0.99 -2.72 -3.04
CA MET A 170 1.42 -4.03 -3.54
C MET A 170 0.27 -5.01 -3.66
N SER A 171 -0.73 -4.94 -2.77
CA SER A 171 -1.93 -5.77 -2.90
C SER A 171 -2.72 -5.44 -4.17
N SER A 172 -2.89 -4.15 -4.48
CA SER A 172 -3.53 -3.72 -5.73
C SER A 172 -2.73 -4.20 -6.95
N VAL A 173 -1.39 -4.11 -6.90
CA VAL A 173 -0.53 -4.64 -7.96
C VAL A 173 -0.70 -6.14 -8.13
N LEU A 174 -0.79 -6.93 -7.06
CA LEU A 174 -1.01 -8.38 -7.17
C LEU A 174 -2.35 -8.74 -7.81
N GLU A 175 -3.41 -7.99 -7.50
CA GLU A 175 -4.73 -8.17 -8.11
C GLU A 175 -4.67 -7.86 -9.61
N VAL A 176 -4.01 -6.75 -10.00
CA VAL A 176 -3.81 -6.38 -11.42
C VAL A 176 -2.97 -7.42 -12.16
N LEU A 177 -1.96 -8.00 -11.51
CA LEU A 177 -1.12 -9.05 -12.10
C LEU A 177 -1.83 -10.42 -12.19
N GLY A 178 -3.04 -10.56 -11.65
CA GLY A 178 -3.76 -11.83 -11.60
C GLY A 178 -3.17 -12.84 -10.61
N MET A 179 -2.31 -12.39 -9.69
CA MET A 179 -1.72 -13.22 -8.63
C MET A 179 -2.63 -13.34 -7.40
N SER A 180 -3.65 -12.49 -7.31
CA SER A 180 -4.69 -12.48 -6.27
C SER A 180 -6.08 -12.53 -6.89
N LEU A 181 -7.05 -13.04 -6.13
CA LEU A 181 -8.45 -13.04 -6.57
C LEU A 181 -9.01 -11.60 -6.60
N PRO A 182 -9.95 -11.29 -7.51
CA PRO A 182 -10.64 -10.00 -7.52
C PRO A 182 -11.21 -9.64 -6.15
N TYR A 183 -11.17 -8.35 -5.82
CA TYR A 183 -11.57 -7.77 -4.53
C TYR A 183 -10.64 -8.10 -3.35
N SER A 184 -9.62 -8.95 -3.51
CA SER A 184 -8.72 -9.29 -2.41
C SER A 184 -7.98 -8.06 -1.87
N ALA A 185 -7.68 -7.04 -2.68
CA ALA A 185 -6.94 -5.87 -2.23
C ALA A 185 -7.78 -4.86 -1.43
N SER A 186 -9.09 -4.82 -1.64
CA SER A 186 -9.97 -3.79 -1.07
C SER A 186 -10.77 -4.27 0.14
N ILE A 187 -10.89 -5.58 0.37
CA ILE A 187 -11.63 -6.12 1.51
C ILE A 187 -10.89 -5.80 2.84
N PRO A 188 -11.55 -5.13 3.80
CA PRO A 188 -10.96 -4.89 5.12
C PRO A 188 -10.60 -6.18 5.85
N ALA A 189 -9.55 -6.11 6.66
CA ALA A 189 -9.06 -7.26 7.41
C ALA A 189 -10.07 -7.82 8.40
N VAL A 190 -10.91 -6.95 8.96
CA VAL A 190 -12.07 -7.30 9.76
C VAL A 190 -13.28 -6.79 9.00
N TYR A 191 -14.09 -7.72 8.51
CA TYR A 191 -15.36 -7.42 7.87
C TYR A 191 -16.46 -8.08 8.70
N LYS A 192 -17.35 -7.27 9.30
CA LYS A 192 -18.55 -7.82 9.93
C LYS A 192 -19.51 -8.19 8.83
N LEU A 193 -19.85 -9.48 8.74
CA LEU A 193 -20.93 -9.93 7.86
C LEU A 193 -22.23 -9.38 8.43
N THR A 194 -22.82 -8.39 7.77
CA THR A 194 -24.06 -7.75 8.22
C THR A 194 -25.21 -8.24 7.33
N HIS A 195 -26.30 -8.70 7.93
CA HIS A 195 -27.51 -9.07 7.21
C HIS A 195 -28.36 -7.82 6.96
N GLY A 196 -28.75 -7.59 5.70
CA GLY A 196 -29.55 -6.45 5.29
C GLY A 196 -30.78 -6.87 4.50
N THR A 197 -31.87 -6.09 4.58
CA THR A 197 -33.03 -6.29 3.70
C THR A 197 -32.72 -5.81 2.30
N THR A 198 -33.08 -6.57 1.28
CA THR A 198 -32.75 -6.23 -0.11
C THR A 198 -33.70 -5.18 -0.68
N LYS A 199 -33.17 -4.25 -1.46
CA LYS A 199 -33.94 -3.32 -2.30
C LYS A 199 -33.45 -3.50 -3.73
N CYS A 200 -34.27 -4.14 -4.55
CA CYS A 200 -33.92 -4.50 -5.92
C CYS A 200 -34.39 -3.44 -6.92
N PHE A 201 -33.59 -3.20 -7.95
CA PHE A 201 -33.88 -2.32 -9.07
C PHE A 201 -33.64 -3.08 -10.37
N ASP A 202 -34.64 -3.10 -11.25
CA ASP A 202 -34.56 -3.75 -12.56
C ASP A 202 -34.12 -2.79 -13.66
N ALA A 203 -34.34 -1.50 -13.44
CA ALA A 203 -33.82 -0.41 -14.26
C ALA A 203 -33.07 0.61 -13.40
N GLU A 204 -31.95 1.12 -13.90
CA GLU A 204 -31.17 2.16 -13.24
C GLU A 204 -31.95 3.48 -13.10
N ALA A 205 -32.89 3.74 -14.02
CA ALA A 205 -33.77 4.91 -13.96
C ALA A 205 -34.66 4.92 -12.70
N ASP A 206 -34.93 3.77 -12.10
CA ASP A 206 -35.77 3.67 -10.88
C ASP A 206 -34.97 3.96 -9.61
N PHE A 207 -33.64 3.89 -9.68
CA PHE A 207 -32.76 4.07 -8.54
C PHE A 207 -32.74 5.52 -8.06
N TYR A 208 -32.50 6.49 -8.96
CA TYR A 208 -32.41 7.91 -8.59
C TYR A 208 -33.69 8.44 -7.94
N PRO A 209 -34.90 8.18 -8.47
CA PRO A 209 -36.13 8.62 -7.83
C PRO A 209 -36.38 7.93 -6.48
N ALA A 210 -36.00 6.65 -6.33
CA ALA A 210 -36.12 5.94 -5.05
C ALA A 210 -35.14 6.46 -3.99
N LEU A 211 -33.95 6.88 -4.42
CA LEU A 211 -32.96 7.54 -3.57
C LEU A 211 -33.49 8.91 -3.11
N GLU A 212 -33.99 9.73 -4.04
CA GLU A 212 -34.57 11.05 -3.75
C GLU A 212 -35.77 10.98 -2.81
N ARG A 213 -36.59 9.93 -2.91
CA ARG A 213 -37.73 9.67 -2.01
C ARG A 213 -37.34 9.07 -0.66
N GLY A 214 -36.05 8.80 -0.41
CA GLY A 214 -35.58 8.21 0.84
C GLY A 214 -36.04 6.77 1.06
N GLU A 215 -36.35 6.03 -0.02
CA GLU A 215 -36.77 4.63 0.06
C GLU A 215 -35.60 3.68 0.35
N ILE A 216 -34.38 4.15 0.11
CA ILE A 216 -33.13 3.41 0.32
C ILE A 216 -32.62 3.76 1.72
N LYS A 217 -32.74 2.80 2.64
CA LYS A 217 -32.49 3.00 4.08
C LYS A 217 -31.22 2.30 4.53
N ALA A 218 -30.59 2.87 5.57
CA ALA A 218 -29.44 2.26 6.22
C ALA A 218 -29.69 0.78 6.57
N GLY A 219 -28.71 -0.08 6.30
CA GLY A 219 -28.80 -1.52 6.49
C GLY A 219 -29.38 -2.29 5.31
N GLN A 220 -29.81 -1.64 4.23
CA GLN A 220 -30.31 -2.33 3.03
C GLN A 220 -29.17 -2.75 2.09
N VAL A 221 -29.41 -3.86 1.37
CA VAL A 221 -28.55 -4.33 0.27
C VAL A 221 -29.23 -3.94 -1.04
N VAL A 222 -28.61 -3.04 -1.79
CA VAL A 222 -29.14 -2.58 -3.07
C VAL A 222 -28.70 -3.53 -4.18
N ILE A 223 -29.64 -4.09 -4.92
CA ILE A 223 -29.37 -5.08 -5.98
C ILE A 223 -29.85 -4.51 -7.32
N PHE A 224 -28.98 -4.50 -8.32
CA PHE A 224 -29.34 -4.12 -9.69
C PHE A 224 -29.43 -5.38 -10.55
N ARG A 225 -30.59 -5.64 -11.13
CA ARG A 225 -30.84 -6.81 -11.98
C ARG A 225 -30.90 -6.40 -13.45
N TYR A 226 -30.77 -7.37 -14.36
CA TYR A 226 -30.89 -7.17 -15.80
C TYR A 226 -29.84 -6.23 -16.40
N ARG A 227 -28.66 -6.12 -15.78
CA ARG A 227 -27.56 -5.30 -16.27
C ARG A 227 -26.44 -6.07 -16.98
N GLY A 228 -26.58 -7.39 -17.07
CA GLY A 228 -25.60 -8.23 -17.77
C GLY A 228 -25.65 -8.11 -19.30
N PRO A 229 -24.76 -8.83 -20.01
CA PRO A 229 -24.60 -8.73 -21.47
C PRO A 229 -25.88 -8.91 -22.28
N LYS A 230 -26.83 -9.70 -21.76
CA LYS A 230 -28.13 -9.97 -22.38
C LYS A 230 -29.27 -9.12 -21.81
N GLY A 231 -29.17 -8.68 -20.56
CA GLY A 231 -30.26 -8.02 -19.83
C GLY A 231 -30.42 -6.54 -20.23
N SER A 232 -29.31 -5.80 -20.29
CA SER A 232 -29.28 -4.38 -20.67
C SER A 232 -28.81 -4.14 -22.11
N PRO A 233 -28.55 -5.23 -22.87
CA PRO A 233 -27.51 -5.36 -23.89
C PRO A 233 -26.16 -4.66 -23.65
N GLY A 234 -25.05 -5.36 -23.90
CA GLY A 234 -23.71 -4.75 -23.91
C GLY A 234 -23.09 -4.47 -22.54
N MET A 235 -23.77 -4.83 -21.44
CA MET A 235 -23.23 -4.76 -20.07
C MET A 235 -22.65 -3.38 -19.70
N PRO A 236 -23.45 -2.30 -19.78
CA PRO A 236 -22.98 -0.92 -19.62
C PRO A 236 -22.50 -0.64 -18.19
N GLU A 237 -21.32 -0.07 -18.02
CA GLU A 237 -20.82 0.36 -16.70
C GLU A 237 -21.78 1.36 -16.03
N VAL A 238 -22.14 1.12 -14.76
CA VAL A 238 -23.03 2.01 -14.00
C VAL A 238 -22.26 2.85 -12.99
N SER A 239 -22.62 4.13 -12.91
CA SER A 239 -22.08 5.10 -11.95
C SER A 239 -22.95 5.26 -10.71
N SER A 240 -24.06 4.53 -10.59
CA SER A 240 -24.99 4.61 -9.44
C SER A 240 -24.30 4.34 -8.09
N THR A 241 -23.25 3.51 -8.06
CA THR A 241 -22.38 3.33 -6.88
C THR A 241 -21.73 4.64 -6.42
N PHE A 242 -21.31 5.51 -7.35
CA PHE A 242 -20.73 6.83 -7.06
C PHE A 242 -21.77 7.77 -6.44
N VAL A 243 -23.02 7.68 -6.87
CA VAL A 243 -24.13 8.51 -6.37
C VAL A 243 -24.48 8.12 -4.92
N ILE A 244 -24.47 6.82 -4.60
CA ILE A 244 -24.61 6.31 -3.22
C ILE A 244 -23.50 6.86 -2.32
N ILE A 245 -22.27 6.92 -2.84
CA ILE A 245 -21.11 7.50 -2.15
C ILE A 245 -21.32 9.00 -1.90
N CYS A 246 -21.72 9.76 -2.94
CA CYS A 246 -21.94 11.20 -2.84
C CYS A 246 -23.08 11.60 -1.89
N TRP A 247 -24.07 10.71 -1.70
CA TRP A 247 -25.17 10.91 -0.76
C TRP A 247 -24.82 10.57 0.71
N GLY A 248 -23.56 10.22 1.00
CA GLY A 248 -23.12 9.92 2.37
C GLY A 248 -23.67 8.60 2.91
N LEU A 249 -24.21 7.75 2.05
CA LEU A 249 -24.83 6.49 2.44
C LEU A 249 -23.85 5.33 2.40
N LEU A 250 -22.56 5.52 2.10
CA LEU A 250 -21.61 4.40 1.99
C LEU A 250 -21.42 3.62 3.31
N ASP A 251 -21.40 4.34 4.43
CA ASP A 251 -21.27 3.73 5.76
C ASP A 251 -22.62 3.23 6.32
N GLN A 252 -23.72 3.58 5.65
CA GLN A 252 -25.08 3.29 6.07
C GLN A 252 -25.73 2.21 5.21
N LEU A 253 -25.44 2.16 3.91
CA LEU A 253 -25.88 1.17 2.95
C LEU A 253 -24.77 0.18 2.69
N TRP A 254 -25.11 -1.09 2.77
CA TRP A 254 -24.21 -2.16 2.38
C TRP A 254 -24.33 -2.32 0.87
N ALA A 255 -23.75 -1.37 0.13
CA ALA A 255 -23.70 -1.40 -1.33
C ALA A 255 -22.65 -2.42 -1.79
N LEU A 256 -22.83 -3.69 -1.43
CA LEU A 256 -22.47 -4.74 -2.36
C LEU A 256 -23.58 -4.70 -3.40
N ALA A 257 -23.41 -3.85 -4.42
CA ALA A 257 -24.23 -3.93 -5.61
C ALA A 257 -23.96 -5.32 -6.18
N LEU A 258 -24.78 -6.31 -5.83
CA LEU A 258 -24.84 -7.56 -6.54
C LEU A 258 -25.42 -7.19 -7.88
N VAL A 259 -24.53 -7.02 -8.85
CA VAL A 259 -24.91 -6.64 -10.20
C VAL A 259 -24.42 -7.69 -11.17
N ASP A 260 -25.21 -7.95 -12.20
CA ASP A 260 -24.85 -8.82 -13.30
C ASP A 260 -23.77 -8.21 -14.23
N GLN A 261 -23.02 -7.18 -13.79
CA GLN A 261 -22.12 -6.35 -14.61
C GLN A 261 -20.78 -6.04 -13.90
N PRO A 262 -19.72 -5.55 -14.60
CA PRO A 262 -18.52 -5.01 -13.98
C PRO A 262 -18.87 -3.65 -13.37
N VAL A 263 -18.56 -3.46 -12.08
CA VAL A 263 -18.61 -2.13 -11.47
C VAL A 263 -17.36 -1.37 -11.90
N GLN A 264 -17.50 -0.09 -12.25
CA GLN A 264 -16.35 0.74 -12.62
C GLN A 264 -15.28 0.63 -11.52
N SER A 265 -14.10 0.11 -11.86
CA SER A 265 -13.00 -0.14 -10.93
C SER A 265 -12.29 1.16 -10.57
N GLN A 266 -13.01 2.08 -9.93
CA GLN A 266 -12.37 3.16 -9.20
C GLN A 266 -12.16 2.67 -7.77
N THR A 267 -10.90 2.64 -7.37
CA THR A 267 -10.41 2.31 -6.03
C THR A 267 -11.38 2.86 -4.97
N VAL A 268 -12.06 1.96 -4.27
CA VAL A 268 -12.98 2.31 -3.18
C VAL A 268 -12.15 2.85 -2.02
N VAL A 269 -12.02 4.18 -1.96
CA VAL A 269 -11.51 4.91 -0.80
C VAL A 269 -12.71 5.26 0.07
N SER A 270 -12.79 4.69 1.27
CA SER A 270 -13.80 5.01 2.28
C SER A 270 -13.80 6.52 2.58
N PRO A 271 -14.92 7.25 2.44
CA PRO A 271 -15.05 8.64 2.84
C PRO A 271 -15.74 8.71 4.19
N ALA A 272 -14.96 8.84 5.25
CA ALA A 272 -15.47 9.34 6.51
C ALA A 272 -15.52 10.88 6.46
N HIS A 273 -16.57 11.46 5.85
CA HIS A 273 -17.22 12.73 6.23
C HIS A 273 -18.42 13.06 5.31
N PRO A 274 -19.48 13.75 5.79
CA PRO A 274 -20.75 13.97 5.10
C PRO A 274 -20.79 15.22 4.20
N GLU A 275 -19.65 15.78 3.79
CA GLU A 275 -19.63 16.83 2.78
C GLU A 275 -19.23 16.23 1.44
N GLY A 276 -20.26 15.93 0.65
CA GLY A 276 -20.20 15.45 -0.72
C GLY A 276 -19.48 16.42 -1.64
N LEU A 277 -18.17 16.27 -1.68
CA LEU A 277 -17.29 16.54 -2.80
C LEU A 277 -16.06 15.71 -2.49
N LEU A 278 -15.63 14.91 -3.46
CA LEU A 278 -14.22 14.60 -3.61
C LEU A 278 -13.54 15.95 -3.84
N SER A 279 -13.38 16.73 -2.78
CA SER A 279 -12.46 17.82 -2.83
C SER A 279 -11.17 17.13 -3.20
N VAL A 280 -10.58 17.57 -4.30
CA VAL A 280 -9.20 17.26 -4.64
C VAL A 280 -8.33 17.42 -3.37
N SER A 281 -8.77 18.20 -2.35
CA SER A 281 -8.22 18.20 -1.00
C SER A 281 -8.19 16.88 -0.22
N CYS A 282 -9.00 15.83 -0.40
CA CYS A 282 -8.83 14.59 0.39
C CYS A 282 -7.73 13.69 -0.19
N LEU A 283 -7.63 13.61 -1.53
CA LEU A 283 -6.46 13.07 -2.21
C LEU A 283 -5.22 13.96 -1.97
N LEU A 284 -5.35 15.28 -2.03
CA LEU A 284 -4.30 16.25 -1.72
C LEU A 284 -3.99 16.40 -0.21
N ARG A 285 -4.85 15.95 0.72
CA ARG A 285 -4.62 16.00 2.20
C ARG A 285 -4.03 14.70 2.72
N GLN A 286 -4.33 13.54 2.13
CA GLN A 286 -3.48 12.35 2.28
C GLN A 286 -2.11 12.56 1.62
N TRP A 287 -2.06 13.40 0.58
CA TRP A 287 -0.86 14.03 0.05
C TRP A 287 -0.54 15.38 0.74
N ARG A 288 -0.76 15.50 2.06
CA ARG A 288 0.07 16.46 2.81
C ARG A 288 1.51 16.15 2.43
N PRO A 289 2.34 17.16 2.11
CA PRO A 289 3.67 16.95 1.56
C PRO A 289 4.52 16.28 2.64
N PHE A 290 4.44 14.95 2.73
CA PHE A 290 5.44 14.09 3.33
C PHE A 290 6.70 14.32 2.50
N LEU A 291 7.42 15.37 2.90
CA LEU A 291 8.60 15.95 2.28
C LEU A 291 8.36 16.56 0.89
N LYS A 292 8.74 17.84 0.73
CA LYS A 292 8.92 18.52 -0.56
C LYS A 292 9.98 17.88 -1.47
N PHE A 293 10.50 16.70 -1.11
CA PHE A 293 11.45 15.91 -1.89
C PHE A 293 11.13 14.41 -1.74
N PRO A 294 10.96 13.66 -2.84
CA PRO A 294 10.69 12.23 -2.77
C PRO A 294 11.88 11.47 -2.17
N LYS A 295 11.56 10.40 -1.42
CA LYS A 295 12.53 9.37 -1.04
C LYS A 295 13.14 8.79 -2.33
N GLY A 296 14.44 8.96 -2.53
CA GLY A 296 15.12 8.59 -3.78
C GLY A 296 15.87 7.27 -3.69
N HIS A 297 15.85 6.49 -4.78
CA HIS A 297 16.73 5.34 -4.98
C HIS A 297 17.95 5.79 -5.79
N VAL A 298 18.80 6.63 -5.18
CA VAL A 298 20.00 7.14 -5.83
C VAL A 298 20.99 6.00 -6.05
N THR A 299 21.21 5.66 -7.33
CA THR A 299 22.10 4.58 -7.76
C THR A 299 23.21 5.12 -8.66
N PRO A 300 24.47 4.66 -8.53
CA PRO A 300 24.97 3.79 -7.47
C PRO A 300 24.98 4.47 -6.09
N GLU A 301 24.84 3.67 -5.04
CA GLU A 301 24.85 4.20 -3.68
C GLU A 301 26.25 4.68 -3.24
N ALA A 302 26.31 5.40 -2.12
CA ALA A 302 27.57 5.98 -1.63
C ALA A 302 28.63 4.92 -1.29
N HIS A 303 28.21 3.76 -0.78
CA HIS A 303 29.13 2.68 -0.41
C HIS A 303 29.90 2.13 -1.62
N LEU A 304 29.31 2.19 -2.82
CA LEU A 304 29.92 1.72 -4.06
C LEU A 304 30.68 2.81 -4.83
N GLY A 305 30.79 4.01 -4.24
CA GLY A 305 31.45 5.14 -4.90
C GLY A 305 30.64 5.77 -6.02
N GLY A 306 29.29 5.65 -5.98
CA GLY A 306 28.43 6.41 -6.89
C GLY A 306 28.54 7.93 -6.65
N PRO A 307 27.96 8.77 -7.53
CA PRO A 307 28.15 10.23 -7.48
C PRO A 307 27.80 10.86 -6.13
N ILE A 308 26.81 10.31 -5.42
CA ILE A 308 26.41 10.76 -4.08
C ILE A 308 27.52 10.61 -3.02
N ALA A 309 28.50 9.72 -3.22
CA ALA A 309 29.66 9.57 -2.35
C ALA A 309 30.65 10.75 -2.44
N LEU A 310 30.58 11.51 -3.54
CA LEU A 310 31.56 12.53 -3.93
C LEU A 310 31.05 13.97 -3.72
N VAL A 311 29.78 14.10 -3.35
CA VAL A 311 29.17 15.41 -3.05
C VAL A 311 29.77 15.94 -1.76
N GLU A 312 30.18 17.21 -1.78
CA GLU A 312 30.71 17.92 -0.62
C GLU A 312 29.85 19.13 -0.26
N ASP A 313 29.99 19.62 0.97
CA ASP A 313 29.28 20.80 1.46
C ASP A 313 29.57 22.02 0.55
N GLY A 314 28.51 22.68 0.10
CA GLY A 314 28.61 23.85 -0.80
C GLY A 314 28.47 23.51 -2.29
N ASP A 315 28.49 22.24 -2.69
CA ASP A 315 28.18 21.85 -4.06
C ASP A 315 26.74 22.22 -4.44
N LYS A 316 26.57 22.68 -5.69
CA LYS A 316 25.24 23.01 -6.22
C LYS A 316 24.60 21.77 -6.85
N ILE A 317 23.37 21.46 -6.45
CA ILE A 317 22.55 20.41 -7.06
C ILE A 317 21.28 21.04 -7.63
N THR A 318 20.96 20.73 -8.87
CA THR A 318 19.70 21.10 -9.51
C THR A 318 18.81 19.87 -9.63
N VAL A 319 17.60 19.96 -9.10
CA VAL A 319 16.57 18.94 -9.28
C VAL A 319 15.50 19.51 -10.20
N ASP A 320 15.39 18.97 -11.40
CA ASP A 320 14.39 19.37 -12.39
C ASP A 320 13.42 18.21 -12.62
N ALA A 321 12.24 18.29 -12.00
CA ALA A 321 11.21 17.27 -12.11
C ALA A 321 10.59 17.19 -13.52
N HIS A 322 10.57 18.30 -14.27
CA HIS A 322 10.04 18.33 -15.63
C HIS A 322 10.99 17.62 -16.59
N LYS A 323 12.30 17.87 -16.46
CA LYS A 323 13.33 17.18 -17.24
C LYS A 323 13.69 15.80 -16.71
N ARG A 324 13.24 15.48 -15.49
CA ARG A 324 13.58 14.25 -14.75
C ARG A 324 15.10 14.13 -14.58
N THR A 325 15.76 15.24 -14.24
CA THR A 325 17.21 15.28 -14.01
C THR A 325 17.55 15.71 -12.59
N ILE A 326 18.65 15.17 -12.09
CA ILE A 326 19.33 15.67 -10.90
C ILE A 326 20.78 15.91 -11.29
N ASP A 327 21.11 17.18 -11.46
CA ASP A 327 22.38 17.62 -12.01
C ASP A 327 23.24 18.18 -10.89
N TRP A 328 24.36 17.51 -10.64
CA TRP A 328 25.40 17.95 -9.71
C TRP A 328 26.33 18.94 -10.42
N GLN A 329 26.24 20.23 -10.13
CA GLN A 329 26.93 21.30 -10.87
C GLN A 329 28.38 21.48 -10.41
N VAL A 330 29.21 20.50 -10.72
CA VAL A 330 30.65 20.49 -10.48
C VAL A 330 31.37 20.13 -11.77
N SER A 331 32.54 20.72 -12.02
CA SER A 331 33.30 20.47 -13.25
C SER A 331 33.81 19.02 -13.29
N ASP A 332 33.99 18.48 -14.49
CA ASP A 332 34.40 17.08 -14.65
C ASP A 332 35.79 16.81 -14.06
N GLU A 333 36.66 17.82 -14.00
CA GLU A 333 37.98 17.73 -13.35
C GLU A 333 37.84 17.51 -11.84
N VAL A 334 36.95 18.25 -11.18
CA VAL A 334 36.72 18.10 -9.74
C VAL A 334 36.04 16.75 -9.45
N ARG A 335 35.08 16.34 -10.30
CA ARG A 335 34.45 15.01 -10.19
C ARG A 335 35.48 13.89 -10.30
N ALA A 336 36.35 13.95 -11.31
CA ALA A 336 37.41 12.98 -11.52
C ALA A 336 38.41 12.95 -10.35
N ALA A 337 38.83 14.12 -9.86
CA ALA A 337 39.72 14.22 -8.70
C ALA A 337 39.10 13.59 -7.45
N ARG A 338 37.82 13.86 -7.17
CA ARG A 338 37.09 13.25 -6.05
C ARG A 338 36.88 11.74 -6.24
N GLN A 339 36.67 11.28 -7.47
CA GLN A 339 36.60 9.85 -7.78
C GLN A 339 37.93 9.14 -7.49
N THR A 340 39.05 9.73 -7.91
CA THR A 340 40.39 9.21 -7.59
C THR A 340 40.65 9.19 -6.09
N ALA A 341 40.27 10.26 -5.38
CA ALA A 341 40.37 10.32 -3.93
C ALA A 341 39.53 9.22 -3.25
N PHE A 342 38.28 9.00 -3.68
CA PHE A 342 37.45 7.90 -3.19
C PHE A 342 38.08 6.53 -3.46
N ALA A 343 38.57 6.29 -4.68
CA ALA A 343 39.21 5.04 -5.06
C ALA A 343 40.46 4.75 -4.21
N SER A 344 41.22 5.78 -3.84
CA SER A 344 42.39 5.65 -2.96
C SER A 344 42.03 5.29 -1.52
N ARG A 345 40.92 5.85 -0.99
CA ARG A 345 40.44 5.57 0.37
C ARG A 345 39.71 4.22 0.47
N GLY A 346 39.05 3.82 -0.61
CA GLY A 346 38.12 2.71 -0.62
C GLY A 346 36.80 3.00 0.12
N PRO A 347 35.84 2.07 0.04
CA PRO A 347 34.57 2.18 0.74
C PRO A 347 34.77 2.08 2.26
N ARG A 348 33.82 2.64 3.02
CA ARG A 348 33.82 2.45 4.48
C ARG A 348 33.62 0.96 4.80
N PRO A 349 34.25 0.40 5.84
CA PRO A 349 33.93 -0.95 6.28
C PRO A 349 32.44 -1.10 6.61
N PHE A 350 31.89 -2.31 6.44
CA PHE A 350 30.52 -2.59 6.84
C PHE A 350 30.31 -2.29 8.33
N ALA A 351 29.20 -1.61 8.64
CA ALA A 351 28.84 -1.23 10.01
C ALA A 351 28.57 -2.45 10.93
N VAL A 352 28.29 -3.61 10.33
CA VAL A 352 28.06 -4.88 11.02
C VAL A 352 29.03 -5.93 10.49
N LYS A 353 29.47 -6.86 11.34
CA LYS A 353 30.48 -7.88 10.98
C LYS A 353 29.93 -9.32 10.97
N ARG A 354 28.69 -9.53 11.43
CA ARG A 354 28.02 -10.84 11.54
C ARG A 354 26.50 -10.69 11.43
N GLY A 355 25.81 -11.81 11.28
CA GLY A 355 24.35 -11.89 11.26
C GLY A 355 23.71 -11.53 9.92
N VAL A 356 22.37 -11.48 9.88
CA VAL A 356 21.59 -11.26 8.66
C VAL A 356 21.97 -9.95 7.95
N LEU A 357 22.18 -8.85 8.69
CA LEU A 357 22.51 -7.56 8.08
C LEU A 357 23.88 -7.57 7.39
N PHE A 358 24.85 -8.33 7.92
CA PHE A 358 26.14 -8.50 7.27
C PHE A 358 26.01 -9.32 5.98
N ARG A 359 25.25 -10.43 6.02
CA ARG A 359 24.95 -11.22 4.82
C ARG A 359 24.24 -10.37 3.77
N TYR A 360 23.24 -9.60 4.17
CA TYR A 360 22.49 -8.71 3.28
C TYR A 360 23.40 -7.65 2.66
N ALA A 361 24.17 -6.91 3.46
CA ALA A 361 25.07 -5.87 2.96
C ALA A 361 26.16 -6.40 1.99
N ARG A 362 26.57 -7.67 2.15
CA ARG A 362 27.54 -8.32 1.27
C ARG A 362 26.92 -8.78 -0.06
N ASP A 363 25.69 -9.29 -0.02
CA ASP A 363 25.07 -10.04 -1.14
C ASP A 363 24.02 -9.24 -1.92
N VAL A 364 23.50 -8.14 -1.36
CA VAL A 364 22.43 -7.36 -1.99
C VAL A 364 22.93 -6.67 -3.26
N ALA A 365 22.13 -6.75 -4.33
CA ALA A 365 22.37 -5.99 -5.55
C ALA A 365 22.01 -4.51 -5.35
N VAL A 366 22.57 -3.64 -6.20
CA VAL A 366 22.17 -2.23 -6.21
C VAL A 366 20.70 -2.09 -6.57
N SER A 367 20.08 -0.98 -6.20
CA SER A 367 18.75 -0.63 -6.68
C SER A 367 18.77 -0.35 -8.18
N GLU A 368 18.69 -1.40 -8.99
CA GLU A 368 18.52 -1.31 -10.44
C GLU A 368 17.03 -1.19 -10.76
N PHE A 369 16.63 -0.03 -11.25
CA PHE A 369 15.40 0.11 -12.03
C PHE A 369 15.83 0.37 -13.47
N PHE A 370 15.74 -0.67 -14.30
CA PHE A 370 16.05 -0.64 -15.74
C PHE A 370 15.37 0.54 -16.45
N ILE A 371 16.15 1.41 -17.09
CA ILE A 371 15.73 2.14 -18.29
C ILE A 371 16.88 2.09 -19.29
N HIS A 372 16.62 1.51 -20.46
CA HIS A 372 17.49 1.56 -21.63
C HIS A 372 17.86 3.01 -21.99
N GLY A 373 19.15 3.31 -22.10
CA GLY A 373 19.65 4.57 -22.66
C GLY A 373 20.90 5.06 -21.95
N GLY A 374 22.06 4.95 -22.62
CA GLY A 374 23.36 5.23 -22.04
C GLY A 374 23.59 6.66 -21.54
N LYS A 375 24.68 6.76 -20.77
CA LYS A 375 25.25 7.89 -20.00
C LYS A 375 24.83 7.90 -18.53
N GLU A 376 25.85 7.80 -17.68
CA GLU A 376 25.80 7.90 -16.22
C GLU A 376 24.99 9.13 -15.80
N LYS A 377 23.75 8.90 -15.39
CA LYS A 377 22.88 9.92 -14.79
C LYS A 377 22.45 9.44 -13.42
N LEU A 378 22.39 10.36 -12.47
CA LEU A 378 21.76 10.13 -11.17
C LEU A 378 20.25 9.99 -11.41
N ILE A 379 19.73 8.75 -11.43
CA ILE A 379 18.31 8.50 -11.67
C ILE A 379 17.59 8.43 -10.32
N ILE A 380 16.74 9.42 -10.04
CA ILE A 380 15.70 9.30 -9.02
C ILE A 380 14.35 9.24 -9.73
N PHE A 381 13.57 8.20 -9.45
CA PHE A 381 12.18 8.12 -9.89
C PHE A 381 11.35 9.14 -9.12
N CYS A 382 10.86 10.15 -9.82
CA CYS A 382 9.81 11.03 -9.33
C CYS A 382 8.47 10.48 -9.81
N SER A 383 7.56 10.13 -8.89
CA SER A 383 6.16 9.89 -9.25
C SER A 383 5.57 11.18 -9.81
N PRO A 384 5.10 11.21 -11.06
CA PRO A 384 4.41 12.39 -11.56
C PRO A 384 2.97 12.33 -11.08
N GLN A 385 2.54 13.33 -10.31
CA GLN A 385 1.23 13.99 -10.48
C GLN A 385 1.02 15.13 -9.48
N ALA A 386 1.21 16.36 -9.97
CA ALA A 386 0.42 17.52 -9.57
C ALA A 386 0.02 18.26 -10.84
N GLN A 387 -1.22 17.97 -11.26
CA GLN A 387 -2.22 18.73 -12.03
C GLN A 387 -1.92 19.44 -13.37
N GLU A 388 -2.86 19.14 -14.29
CA GLU A 388 -3.51 20.03 -15.28
C GLU A 388 -2.72 20.47 -16.53
N HIS A 389 -2.93 19.74 -17.63
CA HIS A 389 -3.73 20.25 -18.76
C HIS A 389 -4.07 19.09 -19.71
N ILE A 390 -5.35 18.70 -19.75
CA ILE A 390 -5.94 17.95 -20.86
C ILE A 390 -6.34 18.98 -21.91
N ALA A 391 -5.76 18.90 -23.10
CA ALA A 391 -6.42 19.33 -24.32
C ALA A 391 -5.86 18.55 -25.52
N THR A 392 -6.69 17.61 -25.99
CA THR A 392 -6.92 17.24 -27.40
C THR A 392 -5.86 16.43 -28.19
N SER A 393 -6.42 15.49 -28.98
CA SER A 393 -5.83 14.54 -29.95
C SER A 393 -5.16 13.31 -29.33
N ALA A 394 -5.45 12.06 -29.68
CA ALA A 394 -6.10 11.48 -30.86
C ALA A 394 -6.76 10.14 -30.43
N VAL A 395 -8.06 9.92 -30.68
CA VAL A 395 -8.58 9.07 -31.75
C VAL A 395 -7.52 8.50 -32.70
N SER A 396 -7.15 7.22 -32.49
CA SER A 396 -7.02 6.18 -33.52
C SER A 396 -6.82 4.82 -32.87
#